data_AF-A0A5E4HVI7-F1
#
_entry.id   AF-A0A5E4HVI7-F1
#
_cell.length_a   1.000
_cell.length_b   1.000
_cell.length_c   1.000
_cell.angle_alpha   90.00
_cell.angle_beta   90.00
_cell.angle_gamma   90.00
#
_symmetry.space_group_name_H-M   'P 1'
#
loop_
_entity.id
_entity.type
_entity.pdbx_description
1 polymer ?
#
loop_
_entity_poly.entity_id
_entity_poly.type
_entity_poly.pdbx_seq_one_letter_code
_entity_poly.pdbx_strand_id
1 'polypeptide(L)'
;MPADSLNIVKIYLETNIGDLGIIIFQKSVKKLGIGVNPSKNEIENLVLSLEKTFARLYGEKRSRTIFDELRKELINYDTFFYKFFGTKIEDTLNNFFEMKGIPKGTEITEIASFLISNGYEENEKKLIGKLKQLTKERIVRDLKGSILTSEIKSFLDKNPLYSEADKEIFINEIKKKKLDINDIDLKDKIEKERLFRKFNYIERKENEEEKIAKQYVELFNSRLKKEYDYITSDMDIISLMKKNHYMFLYFKRNSIG
;
A
#
# COMPACT_ATOMS: atom_id res chain seq x y z
N MET A 1 -6.50 17.65 8.68
CA MET A 1 -7.41 16.60 9.16
C MET A 1 -8.47 16.42 8.08
N PRO A 2 -8.93 15.20 7.80
CA PRO A 2 -9.78 14.98 6.64
C PRO A 2 -11.25 15.32 6.87
N ALA A 3 -11.98 15.48 5.77
CA ALA A 3 -13.45 15.46 5.71
C ALA A 3 -14.07 14.28 6.50
N ASP A 4 -13.34 13.16 6.60
CA ASP A 4 -13.73 11.98 7.37
C ASP A 4 -13.78 12.22 8.88
N SER A 5 -12.94 13.10 9.46
CA SER A 5 -13.04 13.43 10.88
C SER A 5 -14.38 14.10 11.21
N LEU A 6 -14.89 14.93 10.30
CA LEU A 6 -16.21 15.54 10.43
C LEU A 6 -17.32 14.48 10.36
N ASN A 7 -17.15 13.49 9.47
CA ASN A 7 -18.08 12.38 9.30
C ASN A 7 -18.06 11.42 10.50
N ILE A 8 -16.89 11.14 11.08
CA ILE A 8 -16.72 10.35 12.31
C ILE A 8 -17.49 11.03 13.45
N VAL A 9 -17.29 12.33 13.66
CA VAL A 9 -18.03 13.09 14.68
C VAL A 9 -19.55 13.00 14.43
N LYS A 10 -19.99 13.16 13.18
CA LYS A 10 -21.41 13.06 12.83
C LYS A 10 -21.99 11.68 13.15
N ILE A 11 -21.37 10.61 12.64
CA ILE A 11 -21.82 9.22 12.80
C ILE A 11 -21.81 8.83 14.28
N TYR A 12 -20.78 9.23 15.02
CA TYR A 12 -20.67 8.94 16.45
C TYR A 12 -21.81 9.60 17.24
N LEU A 13 -22.12 10.87 16.95
CA LEU A 13 -23.22 11.58 17.61
C LEU A 13 -24.58 11.01 17.21
N GLU A 14 -24.77 10.66 15.95
CA GLU A 14 -25.98 9.98 15.46
C GLU A 14 -26.18 8.64 16.20
N THR A 15 -25.12 7.85 16.36
CA THR A 15 -25.18 6.54 17.02
C THR A 15 -25.44 6.64 18.52
N ASN A 16 -24.76 7.56 19.21
CA ASN A 16 -24.78 7.63 20.68
C ASN A 16 -25.83 8.59 21.25
N ILE A 17 -26.34 9.52 20.44
CA ILE A 17 -27.27 10.57 20.88
C ILE A 17 -28.55 10.60 20.02
N GLY A 18 -28.52 10.09 18.79
CA GLY A 18 -29.65 10.11 17.86
C GLY A 18 -29.80 11.45 17.13
N ASP A 19 -31.00 11.71 16.60
CA ASP A 19 -31.31 12.87 15.75
C ASP A 19 -30.94 14.22 16.38
N LEU A 20 -31.09 14.33 17.70
CA LEU A 20 -30.70 15.54 18.42
C LEU A 20 -29.19 15.79 18.33
N GLY A 21 -28.39 14.72 18.32
CA GLY A 21 -26.96 14.74 18.06
C GLY A 21 -26.63 15.39 16.72
N ILE A 22 -27.31 14.95 15.66
CA ILE A 22 -27.14 15.45 14.30
C ILE A 22 -27.53 16.93 14.20
N ILE A 23 -28.66 17.33 14.80
CA ILE A 23 -29.14 18.72 14.77
C ILE A 23 -28.13 19.66 15.45
N ILE A 24 -27.61 19.26 16.61
CA ILE A 24 -26.62 20.05 17.36
C ILE A 24 -25.30 20.12 16.58
N PHE A 25 -24.87 19.00 16.00
CA PHE A 25 -23.70 18.93 15.13
C PHE A 25 -23.79 19.91 13.96
N GLN A 26 -24.86 19.85 13.16
CA GLN A 26 -25.05 20.72 12.00
C GLN A 26 -25.08 22.21 12.38
N LYS A 27 -25.75 22.56 13.49
CA LYS A 27 -25.74 23.93 14.02
C LYS A 27 -24.33 24.38 14.42
N SER A 28 -23.55 23.47 15.01
CA SER A 28 -22.19 23.77 15.50
C SER A 28 -21.20 23.93 14.34
N VAL A 29 -21.25 23.06 13.33
CA VAL A 29 -20.48 23.18 12.08
C VAL A 29 -20.77 24.51 11.39
N LYS A 30 -22.05 24.86 11.22
CA LYS A 30 -22.45 26.13 10.61
C LYS A 30 -22.00 27.34 11.43
N LYS A 31 -22.12 27.28 12.76
CA LYS A 31 -21.72 28.37 13.67
C LYS A 31 -20.21 28.60 13.66
N LEU A 32 -19.42 27.54 13.56
CA LEU A 32 -17.95 27.60 13.57
C LEU A 32 -17.37 27.85 12.17
N GLY A 33 -18.18 27.90 11.11
CA GLY A 33 -17.72 28.17 9.75
C GLY A 33 -16.85 27.05 9.17
N ILE A 34 -17.03 25.81 9.63
CA ILE A 34 -16.16 24.69 9.26
C ILE A 34 -16.46 24.25 7.83
N GLY A 35 -15.42 24.29 6.98
CA GLY A 35 -15.50 23.89 5.58
C GLY A 35 -15.51 22.36 5.36
N VAL A 36 -15.52 21.96 4.09
CA VAL A 36 -15.55 20.53 3.69
C VAL A 36 -14.29 19.77 4.14
N ASN A 37 -13.14 20.47 4.21
CA ASN A 37 -11.85 19.90 4.62
C ASN A 37 -11.34 20.62 5.90
N PRO A 38 -11.81 20.22 7.08
CA PRO A 38 -11.48 20.90 8.34
C PRO A 38 -10.04 20.63 8.82
N SER A 39 -9.35 21.68 9.25
CA SER A 39 -8.09 21.55 9.98
C SER A 39 -8.29 20.84 11.33
N LYS A 40 -7.18 20.35 11.92
CA LYS A 40 -7.22 19.67 13.22
C LYS A 40 -7.77 20.56 14.33
N ASN A 41 -7.35 21.83 14.32
CA ASN A 41 -7.83 22.81 15.29
C ASN A 41 -9.33 23.07 15.11
N GLU A 42 -9.85 23.07 13.88
CA GLU A 42 -11.29 23.21 13.64
C GLU A 42 -12.09 22.02 14.19
N ILE A 43 -11.58 20.78 14.02
CA ILE A 43 -12.19 19.58 14.62
C ILE A 43 -12.15 19.61 16.15
N GLU A 44 -11.00 19.97 16.75
CA GLU A 44 -10.89 20.08 18.21
C GLU A 44 -11.84 21.15 18.77
N ASN A 45 -11.92 22.31 18.11
CA ASN A 45 -12.85 23.37 18.47
C ASN A 45 -14.31 22.93 18.33
N LEU A 46 -14.64 22.15 17.30
CA LEU A 46 -15.96 21.56 17.12
C LEU A 46 -16.30 20.61 18.29
N VAL A 47 -15.41 19.67 18.59
CA VAL A 47 -15.56 18.70 19.69
C VAL A 47 -15.75 19.42 21.03
N LEU A 48 -14.96 20.44 21.32
CA LEU A 48 -15.08 21.27 22.54
C LEU A 48 -16.41 22.04 22.59
N SER A 49 -16.85 22.60 21.46
CA SER A 49 -18.12 23.32 21.36
C SER A 49 -19.31 22.38 21.58
N LEU A 50 -19.26 21.18 21.02
CA LEU A 50 -20.26 20.15 21.18
C LEU A 50 -20.31 19.67 22.63
N GLU A 51 -19.17 19.33 23.24
CA GLU A 51 -19.09 18.90 24.63
C GLU A 51 -19.71 19.94 25.58
N LYS A 52 -19.43 21.23 25.40
CA LYS A 52 -20.06 22.31 26.19
C LYS A 52 -21.58 22.34 26.02
N THR A 53 -22.07 22.05 24.82
CA THR A 53 -23.51 22.05 24.51
C THR A 53 -24.18 20.83 25.15
N PHE A 54 -23.57 19.65 25.05
CA PHE A 54 -24.09 18.42 25.64
C PHE A 54 -23.98 18.39 27.16
N ALA A 55 -22.95 19.01 27.74
CA ALA A 55 -22.83 19.18 29.19
C ALA A 55 -24.02 19.95 29.78
N ARG A 56 -24.55 20.94 29.05
CA ARG A 56 -25.77 21.69 29.45
C ARG A 56 -27.04 20.85 29.38
N LEU A 57 -27.10 19.86 28.49
CA LEU A 57 -28.30 19.04 28.26
C LEU A 57 -28.34 17.78 29.14
N TYR A 58 -27.20 17.12 29.31
CA TYR A 58 -27.10 15.79 29.94
C TYR A 58 -26.24 15.78 31.21
N GLY A 59 -25.70 16.93 31.61
CA GLY A 59 -24.77 17.07 32.72
C GLY A 59 -23.31 16.82 32.32
N GLU A 60 -22.39 17.47 33.04
CA GLU A 60 -20.95 17.44 32.73
C GLU A 60 -20.38 16.02 32.70
N LYS A 61 -20.74 15.19 33.70
CA LYS A 61 -20.19 13.84 33.83
C LYS A 61 -20.52 12.96 32.61
N ARG A 62 -21.78 12.97 32.18
CA ARG A 62 -22.24 12.14 31.05
C ARG A 62 -21.70 12.65 29.72
N SER A 63 -21.69 13.97 29.53
CA SER A 63 -21.08 14.59 28.35
C SER A 63 -19.60 14.20 28.23
N ARG A 64 -18.84 14.35 29.31
CA ARG A 64 -17.40 14.06 29.30
C ARG A 64 -17.10 12.62 28.86
N THR A 65 -17.85 11.64 29.36
CA THR A 65 -17.70 10.23 28.97
C THR A 65 -17.89 10.02 27.46
N ILE A 66 -18.96 10.59 26.88
CA ILE A 66 -19.25 10.50 25.43
C ILE A 66 -18.12 11.13 24.62
N PHE A 67 -17.66 12.32 25.02
CA PHE A 67 -16.65 13.05 24.27
C PHE A 67 -15.23 12.51 24.46
N ASP A 68 -14.93 11.85 25.57
CA ASP A 68 -13.67 11.16 25.78
C ASP A 68 -13.56 9.91 24.89
N GLU A 69 -14.66 9.19 24.66
CA GLU A 69 -14.71 8.09 23.69
C GLU A 69 -14.59 8.60 22.25
N LEU A 70 -15.31 9.67 21.89
CA LEU A 70 -15.14 10.30 20.58
C LEU A 70 -13.70 10.76 20.32
N ARG A 71 -13.03 11.35 21.32
CA ARG A 71 -11.60 11.71 21.22
C ARG A 71 -10.72 10.48 21.00
N LYS A 72 -10.99 9.38 21.69
CA LYS A 72 -10.27 8.11 21.45
C LYS A 72 -10.48 7.58 20.04
N GLU A 73 -11.70 7.63 19.51
CA GLU A 73 -11.95 7.24 18.11
C GLU A 73 -11.19 8.11 17.12
N LEU A 74 -11.18 9.43 17.32
CA LEU A 74 -10.42 10.35 16.48
C LEU A 74 -8.91 10.08 16.55
N ILE A 75 -8.36 9.82 17.75
CA ILE A 75 -6.94 9.46 17.93
C ILE A 75 -6.63 8.11 17.28
N ASN A 76 -7.49 7.11 17.43
CA ASN A 76 -7.31 5.80 16.81
C ASN A 76 -7.33 5.90 15.28
N TYR A 77 -8.22 6.72 14.73
CA TYR A 77 -8.27 7.02 13.31
C TYR A 77 -6.98 7.71 12.84
N ASP A 78 -6.50 8.73 13.55
CA ASP A 78 -5.21 9.38 13.26
C ASP A 78 -4.04 8.38 13.33
N THR A 79 -4.05 7.47 14.31
CA THR A 79 -2.98 6.48 14.48
C THR A 79 -3.01 5.43 13.37
N PHE A 80 -4.21 4.96 13.00
CA PHE A 80 -4.41 4.10 11.83
C PHE A 80 -3.98 4.83 10.56
N PHE A 81 -4.30 6.11 10.43
CA PHE A 81 -3.91 6.96 9.33
C PHE A 81 -2.39 7.03 9.18
N TYR A 82 -1.65 7.39 10.22
CA TYR A 82 -0.18 7.41 10.20
C TYR A 82 0.45 6.05 9.90
N LYS A 83 -0.19 4.98 10.34
CA LYS A 83 0.31 3.61 10.13
C LYS A 83 0.03 3.10 8.72
N PHE A 84 -1.12 3.47 8.12
CA PHE A 84 -1.53 3.01 6.79
C PHE A 84 -1.00 3.92 5.69
N PHE A 85 -1.06 5.23 5.91
CA PHE A 85 -0.60 6.28 5.02
C PHE A 85 0.65 6.91 5.67
N GLY A 86 1.83 6.46 5.25
CA GLY A 86 3.08 7.02 5.78
C GLY A 86 3.26 8.49 5.41
N THR A 87 4.39 9.09 5.81
CA THR A 87 4.69 10.49 5.49
C THR A 87 4.87 10.76 3.99
N LYS A 88 5.08 9.70 3.19
CA LYS A 88 5.25 9.75 1.74
C LYS A 88 4.26 8.81 1.05
N ILE A 89 3.86 9.17 -0.18
CA ILE A 89 2.98 8.36 -1.03
C ILE A 89 3.54 6.94 -1.23
N GLU A 90 4.86 6.81 -1.35
CA GLU A 90 5.53 5.51 -1.52
C GLU A 90 5.30 4.58 -0.32
N ASP A 91 5.29 5.12 0.90
CA ASP A 91 5.06 4.35 2.13
C ASP A 91 3.62 3.82 2.17
N THR A 92 2.65 4.67 1.80
CA THR A 92 1.23 4.26 1.64
C THR A 92 1.09 3.08 0.69
N LEU A 93 1.72 3.15 -0.48
CA LEU A 93 1.67 2.08 -1.45
C LEU A 93 2.37 0.82 -0.93
N ASN A 94 3.53 0.95 -0.28
CA ASN A 94 4.25 -0.19 0.29
C ASN A 94 3.39 -0.93 1.33
N ASN A 95 2.75 -0.20 2.25
CA ASN A 95 1.85 -0.78 3.25
C ASN A 95 0.65 -1.48 2.60
N PHE A 96 0.07 -0.88 1.55
CA PHE A 96 -1.03 -1.49 0.81
C PHE A 96 -0.61 -2.82 0.17
N PHE A 97 0.55 -2.85 -0.48
CA PHE A 97 1.11 -4.07 -1.07
C PHE A 97 1.32 -5.20 -0.05
N GLU A 98 1.73 -4.85 1.16
CA GLU A 98 1.95 -5.83 2.23
C GLU A 98 0.64 -6.35 2.83
N MET A 99 -0.39 -5.50 2.94
CA MET A 99 -1.65 -5.85 3.59
C MET A 99 -2.70 -6.45 2.64
N LYS A 100 -2.83 -5.89 1.43
CA LYS A 100 -3.91 -6.18 0.48
C LYS A 100 -3.42 -6.65 -0.89
N GLY A 101 -2.13 -6.52 -1.20
CA GLY A 101 -1.58 -6.86 -2.51
C GLY A 101 -1.65 -5.68 -3.49
N ILE A 102 -1.79 -5.97 -4.78
CA ILE A 102 -1.71 -4.92 -5.81
C ILE A 102 -3.01 -4.11 -5.83
N PRO A 103 -2.95 -2.78 -5.73
CA PRO A 103 -4.16 -1.97 -5.72
C PRO A 103 -4.87 -1.99 -7.08
N LYS A 104 -6.19 -2.11 -7.06
CA LYS A 104 -7.08 -1.95 -8.22
C LYS A 104 -7.12 -0.49 -8.69
N GLY A 105 -7.58 -0.27 -9.92
CA GLY A 105 -7.78 1.09 -10.45
C GLY A 105 -8.75 1.93 -9.60
N THR A 106 -9.83 1.31 -9.12
CA THR A 106 -10.77 1.91 -8.15
C THR A 106 -10.10 2.21 -6.81
N GLU A 107 -9.36 1.27 -6.24
CA GLU A 107 -8.63 1.46 -4.97
C GLU A 107 -7.56 2.56 -5.07
N ILE A 108 -6.88 2.72 -6.21
CA ILE A 108 -5.98 3.86 -6.45
C ILE A 108 -6.74 5.19 -6.43
N THR A 109 -7.95 5.21 -7.01
CA THR A 109 -8.78 6.41 -7.02
C THR A 109 -9.20 6.76 -5.59
N GLU A 110 -9.65 5.77 -4.82
CA GLU A 110 -9.98 5.94 -3.40
C GLU A 110 -8.79 6.46 -2.59
N ILE A 111 -7.59 5.88 -2.77
CA ILE A 111 -6.36 6.34 -2.13
C ILE A 111 -6.05 7.80 -2.51
N ALA A 112 -6.23 8.18 -3.78
CA ALA A 112 -5.96 9.54 -4.24
C ALA A 112 -6.95 10.55 -3.64
N SER A 113 -8.25 10.27 -3.70
CA SER A 113 -9.30 11.12 -3.12
C SER A 113 -9.09 11.27 -1.61
N PHE A 114 -8.67 10.19 -0.95
CA PHE A 114 -8.34 10.18 0.46
C PHE A 114 -7.13 11.08 0.79
N LEU A 115 -6.03 10.95 0.05
CA LEU A 115 -4.83 11.78 0.23
C LEU A 115 -5.13 13.28 0.06
N ILE A 116 -5.94 13.63 -0.95
CA ILE A 116 -6.34 15.03 -1.19
C ILE A 116 -7.21 15.56 -0.06
N SER A 117 -8.18 14.76 0.40
CA SER A 117 -9.01 15.09 1.57
C SER A 117 -8.17 15.32 2.83
N ASN A 118 -6.98 14.72 2.89
CA ASN A 118 -6.02 14.86 3.99
C ASN A 118 -5.01 16.00 3.82
N GLY A 119 -5.18 16.87 2.82
CA GLY A 119 -4.34 18.05 2.64
C GLY A 119 -3.13 17.84 1.73
N TYR A 120 -3.11 16.77 0.94
CA TYR A 120 -2.11 16.61 -0.11
C TYR A 120 -2.45 17.53 -1.29
N GLU A 121 -1.69 18.63 -1.44
CA GLU A 121 -1.94 19.70 -2.41
C GLU A 121 -1.50 19.34 -3.84
N GLU A 122 -2.01 18.23 -4.38
CA GLU A 122 -1.79 17.83 -5.77
C GLU A 122 -3.15 17.62 -6.47
N ASN A 123 -3.20 17.89 -7.78
CA ASN A 123 -4.41 17.64 -8.56
C ASN A 123 -4.72 16.13 -8.59
N GLU A 124 -5.99 15.76 -8.34
CA GLU A 124 -6.43 14.35 -8.25
C GLU A 124 -6.04 13.49 -9.45
N LYS A 125 -6.22 13.99 -10.68
CA LYS A 125 -5.80 13.25 -11.88
C LYS A 125 -4.29 13.02 -11.91
N LYS A 126 -3.49 14.02 -11.51
CA LYS A 126 -2.03 13.89 -11.45
C LYS A 126 -1.62 12.88 -10.37
N LEU A 127 -2.24 12.95 -9.20
CA LEU A 127 -1.99 12.03 -8.10
C LEU A 127 -2.34 10.58 -8.45
N ILE A 128 -3.48 10.34 -9.09
CA ILE A 128 -3.86 9.02 -9.62
C ILE A 128 -2.80 8.51 -10.60
N GLY A 129 -2.35 9.37 -11.53
CA GLY A 129 -1.28 9.03 -12.47
C GLY A 129 0.03 8.64 -11.76
N LYS A 130 0.43 9.41 -10.75
CA LYS A 130 1.61 9.16 -9.92
C LYS A 130 1.50 7.84 -9.14
N LEU A 131 0.37 7.58 -8.51
CA LEU A 131 0.10 6.34 -7.79
C LEU A 131 0.16 5.12 -8.72
N LYS A 132 -0.44 5.21 -9.91
CA LYS A 132 -0.34 4.16 -10.94
C LYS A 132 1.11 3.90 -11.35
N GLN A 133 1.88 4.97 -11.57
CA GLN A 133 3.28 4.86 -11.97
C GLN A 133 4.14 4.23 -10.86
N LEU A 134 4.00 4.66 -9.61
CA LEU A 134 4.71 4.08 -8.47
C LEU A 134 4.36 2.60 -8.26
N THR A 135 3.09 2.24 -8.44
CA THR A 135 2.65 0.84 -8.41
C THR A 135 3.35 0.02 -9.50
N LYS A 136 3.46 0.53 -10.73
CA LYS A 136 4.20 -0.13 -11.82
C LYS A 136 5.68 -0.30 -11.48
N GLU A 137 6.32 0.75 -10.98
CA GLU A 137 7.74 0.72 -10.61
C GLU A 137 8.01 -0.32 -9.53
N ARG A 138 7.11 -0.42 -8.53
CA ARG A 138 7.15 -1.47 -7.51
C ARG A 138 7.08 -2.86 -8.13
N ILE A 139 6.11 -3.10 -9.01
CA ILE A 139 5.93 -4.37 -9.72
C ILE A 139 7.18 -4.74 -10.52
N VAL A 140 7.75 -3.79 -11.26
CA VAL A 140 8.99 -4.00 -12.03
C VAL A 140 10.14 -4.39 -11.11
N ARG A 141 10.30 -3.69 -9.98
CA ARG A 141 11.36 -3.98 -9.00
C ARG A 141 11.22 -5.39 -8.42
N ASP A 142 10.02 -5.76 -8.00
CA ASP A 142 9.75 -7.08 -7.39
C ASP A 142 9.96 -8.20 -8.42
N LEU A 143 9.51 -8.02 -9.67
CA LEU A 143 9.72 -8.99 -10.76
C LEU A 143 11.20 -9.14 -11.13
N LYS A 144 11.94 -8.04 -11.30
CA LYS A 144 13.39 -8.07 -11.57
C LYS A 144 14.13 -8.77 -10.43
N GLY A 145 13.78 -8.47 -9.18
CA GLY A 145 14.34 -9.11 -8.00
C GLY A 145 14.12 -10.62 -7.99
N SER A 146 12.90 -11.07 -8.25
CA SER A 146 12.56 -12.49 -8.29
C SER A 146 13.26 -13.23 -9.45
N ILE A 147 13.30 -12.64 -10.64
CA ILE A 147 14.02 -13.22 -11.79
C ILE A 147 15.50 -13.36 -11.43
N LEU A 148 16.12 -12.33 -10.84
CA LEU A 148 17.51 -12.39 -10.42
C LEU A 148 17.76 -13.52 -9.43
N THR A 149 16.94 -13.63 -8.39
CA THR A 149 17.08 -14.70 -7.39
C THR A 149 17.04 -16.08 -8.06
N SER A 150 16.12 -16.28 -9.01
CA SER A 150 16.05 -17.52 -9.78
C SER A 150 17.30 -17.78 -10.62
N GLU A 151 17.85 -16.75 -11.26
CA GLU A 151 19.09 -16.84 -12.05
C GLU A 151 20.31 -17.15 -11.18
N ILE A 152 20.44 -16.52 -10.00
CA ILE A 152 21.51 -16.81 -9.03
C ILE A 152 21.41 -18.26 -8.55
N LYS A 153 20.20 -18.72 -8.19
CA LYS A 153 19.97 -20.10 -7.78
C LYS A 153 20.42 -21.07 -8.87
N SER A 154 20.01 -20.84 -10.12
CA SER A 154 20.38 -21.65 -11.29
C SER A 154 21.88 -21.65 -11.56
N PHE A 155 22.55 -20.50 -11.43
CA PHE A 155 24.00 -20.38 -11.55
C PHE A 155 24.72 -21.24 -10.51
N LEU A 156 24.31 -21.17 -9.24
CA LEU A 156 24.90 -21.93 -8.14
C LEU A 156 24.57 -23.43 -8.20
N ASP A 157 23.42 -23.82 -8.78
CA ASP A 157 23.09 -25.23 -9.01
C ASP A 157 23.99 -25.86 -10.07
N LYS A 158 24.30 -25.10 -11.13
CA LYS A 158 25.19 -25.54 -12.21
C LYS A 158 26.67 -25.47 -11.85
N ASN A 159 27.04 -24.52 -10.98
CA ASN A 159 28.43 -24.22 -10.63
C ASN A 159 28.61 -24.18 -9.10
N PRO A 160 28.52 -25.33 -8.41
CA PRO A 160 28.67 -25.38 -6.95
C PRO A 160 30.07 -25.00 -6.45
N LEU A 161 31.08 -25.07 -7.33
CA LEU A 161 32.47 -24.67 -7.08
C LEU A 161 32.93 -23.62 -8.11
N TYR A 162 32.11 -22.58 -8.31
CA TYR A 162 32.42 -21.52 -9.28
C TYR A 162 33.73 -20.79 -8.95
N SER A 163 34.46 -20.39 -9.98
CA SER A 163 35.62 -19.50 -9.88
C SER A 163 35.20 -18.03 -9.99
N GLU A 164 36.08 -17.09 -9.65
CA GLU A 164 35.81 -15.66 -9.86
C GLU A 164 35.58 -15.32 -11.34
N ALA A 165 36.19 -16.06 -12.28
CA ALA A 165 35.94 -15.89 -13.71
C ALA A 165 34.50 -16.26 -14.08
N ASP A 166 33.97 -17.37 -13.55
CA ASP A 166 32.59 -17.79 -13.76
C ASP A 166 31.59 -16.76 -13.19
N LYS A 167 31.93 -16.18 -12.04
CA LYS A 167 31.14 -15.12 -11.40
C LYS A 167 31.07 -13.87 -12.28
N GLU A 168 32.18 -13.43 -12.85
CA GLU A 168 32.22 -12.27 -13.76
C GLU A 168 31.48 -12.54 -15.07
N ILE A 169 31.56 -13.75 -15.63
CA ILE A 169 30.77 -14.15 -16.79
C ILE A 169 29.28 -14.05 -16.47
N PHE A 170 28.84 -14.61 -15.34
CA PHE A 170 27.45 -14.53 -14.91
C PHE A 170 26.98 -13.08 -14.71
N ILE A 171 27.77 -12.22 -14.05
CA ILE A 171 27.44 -10.79 -13.87
C ILE A 171 27.21 -10.11 -15.23
N ASN A 172 28.08 -10.36 -16.20
CA ASN A 172 27.94 -9.80 -17.55
C ASN A 172 26.68 -10.31 -18.27
N GLU A 173 26.29 -11.57 -18.06
CA GLU A 173 25.02 -12.10 -18.58
C GLU A 173 23.80 -11.43 -17.95
N ILE A 174 23.81 -11.21 -16.63
CA ILE A 174 22.73 -10.50 -15.92
C ILE A 174 22.58 -9.05 -16.41
N LYS A 175 23.69 -8.34 -16.63
CA LYS A 175 23.68 -6.99 -17.21
C LYS A 175 23.02 -6.96 -18.59
N LYS A 176 23.35 -7.92 -19.46
CA LYS A 176 22.72 -8.04 -20.79
C LYS A 176 21.22 -8.25 -20.71
N LYS A 177 20.73 -8.93 -19.65
CA LYS A 177 19.30 -9.12 -19.38
C LYS A 177 18.59 -7.85 -18.86
N LYS A 178 19.32 -6.74 -18.63
CA LYS A 178 18.79 -5.46 -18.09
C LYS A 178 18.04 -5.63 -16.75
N LEU A 179 18.50 -6.58 -15.94
CA LEU A 179 18.06 -6.76 -14.55
C LEU A 179 18.87 -5.77 -13.71
N ASP A 180 18.37 -4.54 -13.71
CA ASP A 180 19.01 -3.32 -13.22
C ASP A 180 19.47 -3.41 -11.76
N ILE A 181 20.75 -3.77 -11.55
CA ILE A 181 21.38 -3.99 -10.24
C ILE A 181 22.85 -3.60 -10.35
N ASN A 182 23.38 -2.95 -9.31
CA ASN A 182 24.80 -2.63 -9.19
C ASN A 182 25.65 -3.91 -9.03
N ASP A 183 26.84 -3.96 -9.62
CA ASP A 183 27.76 -5.12 -9.55
C ASP A 183 28.06 -5.54 -8.12
N ILE A 184 28.20 -4.58 -7.22
CA ILE A 184 28.47 -4.82 -5.79
C ILE A 184 27.28 -5.56 -5.16
N ASP A 185 26.06 -5.09 -5.40
CA ASP A 185 24.83 -5.73 -4.91
C ASP A 185 24.66 -7.13 -5.48
N LEU A 186 25.06 -7.36 -6.73
CA LEU A 186 24.96 -8.68 -7.36
C LEU A 186 25.97 -9.67 -6.76
N LYS A 187 27.21 -9.25 -6.55
CA LYS A 187 28.24 -10.07 -5.89
C LYS A 187 27.82 -10.47 -4.47
N ASP A 188 27.26 -9.52 -3.72
CA ASP A 188 26.76 -9.75 -2.37
C ASP A 188 25.58 -10.71 -2.35
N LYS A 189 24.65 -10.60 -3.31
CA LYS A 189 23.51 -11.53 -3.43
C LYS A 189 23.94 -12.95 -3.76
N ILE A 190 24.92 -13.13 -4.66
CA ILE A 190 25.49 -14.45 -4.99
C ILE A 190 26.11 -15.06 -3.73
N GLU A 191 26.91 -14.30 -3.00
CA GLU A 191 27.60 -14.79 -1.80
C GLU A 191 26.61 -15.10 -0.66
N LYS A 192 25.60 -14.25 -0.45
CA LYS A 192 24.54 -14.48 0.53
C LYS A 192 23.79 -15.78 0.25
N GLU A 193 23.41 -16.04 -1.01
CA GLU A 193 22.75 -17.28 -1.40
C GLU A 193 23.67 -18.50 -1.23
N ARG A 194 24.96 -18.39 -1.61
CA ARG A 194 25.96 -19.44 -1.39
C ARG A 194 26.10 -19.82 0.08
N LEU A 195 26.23 -18.82 0.95
CA LEU A 195 26.30 -19.01 2.40
C LEU A 195 24.99 -19.59 2.94
N PHE A 196 23.84 -19.10 2.49
CA PHE A 196 22.53 -19.63 2.86
C PHE A 196 22.42 -21.13 2.55
N ARG A 197 22.79 -21.55 1.33
CA ARG A 197 22.82 -22.96 0.92
C ARG A 197 23.79 -23.81 1.76
N LYS A 198 24.92 -23.24 2.17
CA LYS A 198 25.93 -23.93 2.99
C LYS A 198 25.46 -24.19 4.42
N PHE A 199 24.68 -23.28 5.02
CA PHE A 199 24.33 -23.33 6.44
C PHE A 199 22.86 -23.67 6.75
N ASN A 200 21.91 -23.44 5.82
CA ASN A 200 20.47 -23.53 6.08
C ASN A 200 19.71 -24.50 5.14
N TYR A 201 20.33 -25.60 4.69
CA TYR A 201 19.74 -26.51 3.70
C TYR A 201 18.38 -27.11 4.12
N ILE A 202 18.06 -27.14 5.43
CA ILE A 202 16.89 -27.83 5.98
C ILE A 202 15.69 -26.87 6.24
N GLU A 203 15.92 -25.57 6.43
CA GLU A 203 14.86 -24.58 6.65
C GLU A 203 14.62 -23.76 5.39
N ARG A 204 13.87 -24.32 4.44
CA ARG A 204 13.27 -23.52 3.35
C ARG A 204 12.18 -22.63 3.97
N LYS A 205 12.56 -21.45 4.45
CA LYS A 205 11.61 -20.36 4.73
C LYS A 205 10.71 -20.18 3.49
N GLU A 206 9.43 -19.85 3.75
CA GLU A 206 8.45 -19.48 2.72
C GLU A 206 9.15 -18.68 1.62
N ASN A 207 9.19 -19.23 0.40
CA ASN A 207 10.01 -18.68 -0.67
C ASN A 207 9.48 -17.27 -0.96
N GLU A 208 10.32 -16.23 -0.94
CA GLU A 208 9.90 -14.86 -1.31
C GLU A 208 9.19 -14.86 -2.68
N GLU A 209 9.53 -15.83 -3.54
CA GLU A 209 8.89 -16.11 -4.82
C GLU A 209 7.42 -16.59 -4.69
N GLU A 210 7.05 -17.36 -3.66
CA GLU A 210 5.65 -17.74 -3.37
C GLU A 210 4.83 -16.55 -2.85
N LYS A 211 5.46 -15.67 -2.04
CA LYS A 211 4.82 -14.43 -1.58
C LYS A 211 4.48 -13.51 -2.76
N ILE A 212 5.41 -13.38 -3.70
CA ILE A 212 5.19 -12.66 -4.97
C ILE A 212 4.11 -13.36 -5.79
N ALA A 213 4.13 -14.69 -5.95
CA ALA A 213 3.09 -15.37 -6.71
C ALA A 213 1.68 -15.13 -6.13
N LYS A 214 1.53 -15.17 -4.79
CA LYS A 214 0.26 -14.89 -4.09
C LYS A 214 -0.19 -13.43 -4.28
N GLN A 215 0.72 -12.47 -4.15
CA GLN A 215 0.40 -11.04 -4.25
C GLN A 215 -0.07 -10.62 -5.65
N TYR A 216 0.36 -11.33 -6.69
CA TYR A 216 0.13 -10.92 -8.07
C TYR A 216 -0.88 -11.81 -8.81
N VAL A 217 -1.43 -12.83 -8.16
CA VAL A 217 -2.41 -13.75 -8.77
C VAL A 217 -3.66 -13.04 -9.28
N GLU A 218 -4.07 -11.96 -8.60
CA GLU A 218 -5.27 -11.21 -8.93
C GLU A 218 -5.19 -10.51 -10.31
N LEU A 219 -3.97 -10.23 -10.79
CA LEU A 219 -3.77 -9.64 -12.13
C LEU A 219 -4.29 -10.54 -13.25
N PHE A 220 -4.37 -11.85 -13.01
CA PHE A 220 -4.86 -12.84 -13.96
C PHE A 220 -6.35 -13.12 -13.83
N ASN A 221 -7.05 -12.47 -12.88
CA ASN A 221 -8.49 -12.63 -12.73
C ASN A 221 -9.22 -11.88 -13.85
N SER A 222 -9.84 -12.62 -14.76
CA SER A 222 -10.55 -12.06 -15.92
C SER A 222 -11.67 -11.09 -15.52
N ARG A 223 -12.28 -11.27 -14.35
CA ARG A 223 -13.32 -10.37 -13.82
C ARG A 223 -12.77 -9.01 -13.41
N LEU A 224 -11.48 -8.92 -13.09
CA LEU A 224 -10.78 -7.70 -12.67
C LEU A 224 -9.92 -7.08 -13.78
N LYS A 225 -9.99 -7.60 -15.02
CA LYS A 225 -9.14 -7.15 -16.13
C LYS A 225 -9.17 -5.63 -16.35
N LYS A 226 -10.34 -5.00 -16.25
CA LYS A 226 -10.49 -3.54 -16.40
C LYS A 226 -9.83 -2.77 -15.25
N GLU A 227 -9.88 -3.30 -14.04
CA GLU A 227 -9.28 -2.67 -12.85
C GLU A 227 -7.75 -2.65 -12.92
N TYR A 228 -7.16 -3.68 -13.53
CA TYR A 228 -5.71 -3.82 -13.69
C TYR A 228 -5.19 -3.41 -15.06
N ASP A 229 -6.02 -2.83 -15.93
CA ASP A 229 -5.63 -2.48 -17.30
C ASP A 229 -4.42 -1.54 -17.34
N TYR A 230 -4.32 -0.65 -16.34
CA TYR A 230 -3.17 0.24 -16.21
C TYR A 230 -1.83 -0.49 -15.99
N ILE A 231 -1.83 -1.73 -15.50
CA ILE A 231 -0.65 -2.62 -15.37
C ILE A 231 -0.58 -3.57 -16.56
N THR A 232 -1.68 -4.24 -16.90
CA THR A 232 -1.68 -5.35 -17.87
C THR A 232 -1.56 -4.89 -19.33
N SER A 233 -1.72 -3.60 -19.61
CA SER A 233 -1.40 -2.97 -20.90
C SER A 233 0.08 -2.61 -21.05
N ASP A 234 0.87 -2.69 -19.98
CA ASP A 234 2.28 -2.33 -19.98
C ASP A 234 3.16 -3.49 -20.47
N MET A 235 3.67 -3.36 -21.70
CA MET A 235 4.41 -4.43 -22.38
C MET A 235 5.70 -4.83 -21.67
N ASP A 236 6.36 -3.90 -20.98
CA ASP A 236 7.57 -4.18 -20.23
C ASP A 236 7.27 -5.04 -19.00
N ILE A 237 6.20 -4.71 -18.28
CA ILE A 237 5.72 -5.51 -17.15
C ILE A 237 5.30 -6.90 -17.63
N ILE A 238 4.52 -7.00 -18.71
CA ILE A 238 4.08 -8.29 -19.25
C ILE A 238 5.28 -9.15 -19.68
N SER A 239 6.31 -8.54 -20.29
CA SER A 239 7.55 -9.22 -20.65
C SER A 239 8.27 -9.78 -19.42
N LEU A 240 8.37 -9.00 -18.34
CA LEU A 240 8.96 -9.45 -17.08
C LEU A 240 8.13 -10.56 -16.42
N MET A 241 6.80 -10.46 -16.40
CA MET A 241 5.95 -11.51 -15.84
C MET A 241 6.10 -12.84 -16.60
N LYS A 242 6.27 -12.82 -17.92
CA LYS A 242 6.53 -14.03 -18.71
C LYS A 242 7.90 -14.67 -18.42
N LYS A 243 8.89 -13.87 -18.00
CA LYS A 243 10.23 -14.34 -17.62
C LYS A 243 10.26 -14.86 -16.18
N ASN A 244 9.34 -14.40 -15.34
CA ASN A 244 9.20 -14.89 -13.97
C ASN A 244 8.60 -16.31 -13.97
N HIS A 245 9.32 -17.27 -13.36
CA HIS A 245 8.98 -18.69 -13.41
C HIS A 245 7.53 -19.01 -12.99
N TYR A 246 7.05 -18.42 -11.89
CA TYR A 246 5.72 -18.71 -11.35
C TYR A 246 4.61 -18.02 -12.14
N MET A 247 4.84 -16.78 -12.55
CA MET A 247 3.87 -16.02 -13.34
C MET A 247 3.72 -16.59 -14.76
N PHE A 248 4.80 -17.15 -15.33
CA PHE A 248 4.76 -17.89 -16.58
C PHE A 248 3.76 -19.07 -16.53
N LEU A 249 3.67 -19.79 -15.41
CA LEU A 249 2.74 -20.91 -15.26
C LEU A 249 1.27 -20.45 -15.34
N TYR A 250 0.96 -19.24 -14.87
CA TYR A 250 -0.38 -18.64 -14.99
C TYR A 250 -0.70 -18.24 -16.44
N PHE A 251 0.26 -17.68 -17.18
CA PHE A 251 0.08 -17.44 -18.63
C PHE A 251 -0.14 -18.73 -19.42
N LYS A 252 0.58 -19.81 -19.08
CA LYS A 252 0.48 -21.10 -19.77
C LYS A 252 -0.87 -21.80 -19.51
N ARG A 253 -1.45 -21.66 -18.30
CA ARG A 253 -2.78 -22.21 -17.99
C ARG A 253 -3.92 -21.49 -18.71
N ASN A 254 -3.81 -20.17 -18.89
CA ASN A 254 -4.85 -19.36 -19.54
C ASN A 254 -4.77 -19.34 -21.07
N SER A 255 -3.79 -20.03 -21.68
CA SER A 255 -3.63 -20.16 -23.15
C SER A 255 -4.09 -21.51 -23.70
N ILE A 256 -4.68 -22.37 -22.85
CA ILE A 256 -5.27 -23.67 -23.23
C ILE A 256 -6.82 -23.58 -23.20
N GLY A 257 -7.37 -22.42 -23.57
CA GLY A 257 -8.82 -22.16 -23.63
C GLY A 257 -9.24 -21.74 -25.02
#